data_AF-A0A7S3WYN6-F1
#
_entry.id   AF-A0A7S3WYN6-F1
#
_cell.length_a   1.000
_cell.length_b   1.000
_cell.length_c   1.000
_cell.angle_alpha   90.00
_cell.angle_beta   90.00
_cell.angle_gamma   90.00
#
_symmetry.space_group_name_H-M   'P 1'
#
loop_
_entity.id
_entity.type
_entity.pdbx_description
1 polymer ?
#
loop_
_entity_poly.entity_id
_entity_poly.type
_entity_poly.pdbx_seq_one_letter_code
_entity_poly.pdbx_strand_id
1 'polypeptide(L)'
;AGYLEMARAAYCAVNKAKGAVLKRAYFLQPLMLDNVDDLNVTISIDTNADRFELSSMGEDAQKVTHSAGDALATNGALGAPASAAALGSSYAAVDIAVFYEAFRSVGLEYGP
;
A
#
# COMPACT_ATOMS: atom_id res chain seq x y z
N ALA A 1 -3.18 -0.13 -1.80
CA ALA A 1 -2.63 -1.42 -1.31
C ALA A 1 -1.19 -1.66 -1.80
N GLY A 2 -0.90 -1.53 -3.10
CA GLY A 2 0.43 -1.83 -3.67
C GLY A 2 1.62 -1.16 -2.97
N TYR A 3 1.50 0.12 -2.56
CA TYR A 3 2.59 0.83 -1.87
C TYR A 3 2.98 0.19 -0.54
N LEU A 4 1.98 -0.26 0.23
CA LEU A 4 2.22 -0.93 1.51
C LEU A 4 2.90 -2.28 1.29
N GLU A 5 2.53 -3.02 0.25
CA GLU A 5 3.19 -4.30 -0.04
C GLU A 5 4.64 -4.10 -0.49
N MET A 6 4.92 -3.08 -1.31
CA MET A 6 6.31 -2.72 -1.66
C MET A 6 7.13 -2.34 -0.43
N ALA A 7 6.58 -1.51 0.47
CA ALA A 7 7.24 -1.14 1.71
C ALA A 7 7.49 -2.38 2.60
N ARG A 8 6.50 -3.25 2.77
CA ARG A 8 6.61 -4.48 3.56
C ARG A 8 7.71 -5.39 2.99
N ALA A 9 7.69 -5.64 1.68
CA ALA A 9 8.64 -6.53 1.01
C ALA A 9 10.08 -5.97 1.08
N ALA A 10 10.27 -4.68 0.77
CA ALA A 10 11.58 -4.04 0.84
C ALA A 10 12.14 -4.04 2.26
N TYR A 11 11.32 -3.72 3.26
CA TYR A 11 11.74 -3.73 4.66
C TYR A 11 12.16 -5.12 5.13
N CYS A 12 11.40 -6.15 4.75
CA CYS A 12 11.73 -7.55 5.05
C CYS A 12 13.05 -7.97 4.40
N ALA A 13 13.28 -7.58 3.13
CA ALA A 13 14.50 -7.92 2.40
C ALA A 13 15.74 -7.29 3.04
N VAL A 14 15.68 -6.00 3.37
CA VAL A 14 16.79 -5.26 4.01
C VAL A 14 17.11 -5.82 5.40
N ASN A 15 16.08 -6.12 6.20
CA ASN A 15 16.23 -6.56 7.59
C ASN A 15 16.31 -8.10 7.76
N LYS A 16 16.26 -8.86 6.66
CA LYS A 16 16.17 -10.34 6.67
C LYS A 16 15.04 -10.86 7.58
N ALA A 17 13.93 -10.14 7.62
CA ALA A 17 12.78 -10.44 8.48
C ALA A 17 11.70 -11.26 7.74
N LYS A 18 10.90 -12.03 8.48
CA LYS A 18 9.77 -12.78 7.92
C LYS A 18 8.54 -11.92 7.67
N GLY A 19 8.45 -10.77 8.34
CA GLY A 19 7.36 -9.82 8.18
C GLY A 19 7.76 -8.42 8.61
N ALA A 20 6.88 -7.47 8.30
CA ALA A 20 7.00 -6.09 8.73
C ALA A 20 5.66 -5.55 9.21
N VAL A 21 5.67 -4.74 10.25
CA VAL A 21 4.54 -3.95 10.72
C VAL A 21 4.71 -2.53 10.19
N LEU A 22 3.80 -2.10 9.32
CA LEU A 22 3.78 -0.73 8.81
C LEU A 22 2.89 0.15 9.69
N LYS A 23 3.37 1.33 10.04
CA LYS A 23 2.66 2.29 10.91
C LYS A 23 2.74 3.68 10.31
N ARG A 24 1.74 4.51 10.64
CA ARG A 24 1.67 5.92 10.20
C ARG A 24 1.97 6.06 8.70
N ALA A 25 1.39 5.19 7.89
CA ALA A 25 1.55 5.25 6.45
C ALA A 25 0.70 6.41 5.90
N TYR A 26 1.35 7.33 5.19
CA TYR A 26 0.73 8.46 4.52
C TYR A 26 0.69 8.18 3.01
N PHE A 27 -0.39 8.61 2.37
CA PHE A 27 -0.57 8.56 0.91
C PHE A 27 -0.65 9.99 0.41
N LEU A 28 0.43 10.45 -0.22
CA LEU A 28 0.60 11.86 -0.56
C LEU A 28 0.12 12.15 -1.99
N GLN A 29 0.48 11.27 -2.92
CA GLN A 29 0.11 11.44 -4.33
C GLN A 29 -0.07 10.08 -4.99
N PRO A 30 -1.19 9.84 -5.69
CA PRO A 30 -1.35 8.67 -6.54
C PRO A 30 -0.28 8.61 -7.64
N LEU A 31 0.26 7.41 -7.86
CA LEU A 31 1.12 7.09 -9.00
C LEU A 31 0.22 6.66 -10.16
N MET A 32 0.17 7.47 -11.22
CA MET A 32 -0.50 7.14 -12.47
C MET A 32 0.40 6.22 -13.31
N LEU A 33 -0.20 5.26 -14.01
CA LEU A 33 0.49 4.23 -14.80
C LEU A 33 0.09 4.28 -16.28
N ASP A 34 -0.12 5.49 -16.79
CA ASP A 34 -0.52 5.80 -18.17
C ASP A 34 0.64 5.68 -19.16
N ASN A 35 1.82 6.22 -18.82
CA ASN A 35 3.08 5.97 -19.55
C ASN A 35 4.12 5.38 -18.60
N VAL A 36 4.46 4.10 -18.81
CA VAL A 36 5.34 3.34 -17.92
C VAL A 36 6.71 3.05 -18.51
N ASP A 37 6.98 3.44 -19.76
CA ASP A 37 8.20 3.05 -20.48
C ASP A 37 9.48 3.54 -19.78
N ASP A 38 9.43 4.74 -19.20
CA ASP A 38 10.53 5.36 -18.45
C ASP A 38 10.22 5.54 -16.95
N LEU A 39 9.15 4.91 -16.45
CA LEU A 39 8.73 5.09 -15.06
C LEU A 39 9.65 4.33 -14.09
N ASN A 40 10.47 5.07 -13.36
CA ASN A 40 11.23 4.52 -12.24
C ASN A 40 10.50 4.73 -10.92
N VAL A 41 10.20 3.63 -10.22
CA VAL A 41 9.64 3.64 -8.85
C VAL A 41 10.67 3.09 -7.89
N THR A 42 10.97 3.85 -6.85
CA THR A 42 11.95 3.51 -5.82
C THR A 42 11.28 3.44 -4.45
N ILE A 43 11.57 2.37 -3.70
CA ILE A 43 11.25 2.24 -2.28
C ILE A 43 12.56 2.36 -1.47
N SER A 44 12.69 3.43 -0.71
CA SER A 44 13.84 3.70 0.16
C SER A 44 13.54 3.27 1.58
N ILE A 45 14.48 2.56 2.22
CA ILE A 45 14.39 2.13 3.62
C ILE A 45 15.49 2.79 4.43
N ASP A 46 15.12 3.53 5.47
CA ASP A 46 16.03 4.01 6.50
C ASP A 46 15.93 3.09 7.71
N THR A 47 16.92 2.22 7.87
CA THR A 47 16.99 1.25 8.98
C THR A 47 17.35 1.88 10.31
N ASN A 48 17.90 3.10 10.33
CA ASN A 48 18.23 3.79 11.58
C ASN A 48 16.99 4.49 12.14
N ALA A 49 16.14 5.01 11.25
CA ALA A 49 14.90 5.68 11.63
C ALA A 49 13.67 4.77 11.62
N ASP A 50 13.80 3.51 11.17
CA ASP A 50 12.69 2.58 10.95
C ASP A 50 11.63 3.14 9.98
N ARG A 51 12.05 3.77 8.88
CA ARG A 51 11.17 4.48 7.92
C ARG A 51 11.23 3.92 6.51
N PHE A 52 10.12 4.04 5.79
CA PHE A 52 10.05 3.78 4.36
C PHE A 52 9.56 5.02 3.60
N GLU A 53 10.01 5.16 2.36
CA GLU A 53 9.52 6.16 1.41
C GLU A 53 9.43 5.56 0.01
N LEU A 54 8.24 5.60 -0.59
CA LEU A 54 7.99 5.27 -1.98
C LEU A 54 7.95 6.55 -2.80
N SER A 55 8.80 6.63 -3.82
CA SER A 55 8.85 7.74 -4.76
C SER A 55 8.94 7.26 -6.21
N SER A 56 8.49 8.09 -7.15
CA SER A 56 8.83 7.94 -8.55
C SER A 56 9.69 9.09 -9.04
N MET A 57 10.30 8.89 -10.21
CA MET A 57 10.97 9.94 -10.96
C MET A 57 10.41 9.94 -12.38
N GLY A 58 9.79 11.04 -12.77
CA GLY A 58 9.29 11.26 -14.13
C GLY A 58 10.36 11.81 -15.07
N GLU A 59 9.96 12.10 -16.31
CA GLU A 59 10.84 12.59 -17.39
C GLU A 59 11.64 13.85 -17.01
N ASP A 60 11.04 14.75 -16.22
CA ASP A 60 11.69 15.99 -15.75
C ASP A 60 12.72 15.78 -14.61
N ALA A 61 13.07 14.52 -14.31
CA ALA A 61 13.93 14.10 -13.20
C ALA A 61 13.49 14.62 -11.82
N GLN A 62 12.23 15.04 -11.69
CA GLN A 62 11.65 15.45 -10.41
C GLN A 62 11.20 14.23 -9.63
N LYS A 63 11.70 14.12 -8.40
CA LYS A 63 11.27 13.09 -7.46
C LYS A 63 9.91 13.46 -6.89
N VAL A 64 8.95 12.54 -6.99
CA VAL A 64 7.63 12.66 -6.38
C VAL A 64 7.48 11.58 -5.32
N THR A 65 7.23 11.96 -4.07
CA THR A 65 6.93 11.01 -2.99
C THR A 65 5.45 10.65 -3.01
N HIS A 66 5.14 9.36 -3.17
CA HIS A 66 3.77 8.83 -3.22
C HIS A 66 3.28 8.35 -1.86
N SER A 67 4.18 7.74 -1.09
CA SER A 67 3.85 7.22 0.24
C SER A 67 5.08 7.19 1.12
N ALA A 68 4.88 7.40 2.42
CA ALA A 68 5.93 7.26 3.40
C ALA A 68 5.32 6.82 4.73
N GLY A 69 6.14 6.28 5.62
CA GLY A 69 5.70 5.90 6.94
C GLY A 69 6.80 5.19 7.70
N ASP A 70 6.40 4.49 8.75
CA ASP A 70 7.31 3.73 9.58
C ASP A 70 7.11 2.23 9.37
N ALA A 71 8.18 1.48 9.57
CA ALA A 71 8.20 0.05 9.40
C ALA A 71 9.03 -0.59 10.52
N LEU A 72 8.51 -1.65 11.13
CA LEU A 72 9.26 -2.46 12.08
C LEU A 72 9.32 -3.90 11.61
N ALA A 73 10.48 -4.53 11.74
CA ALA A 73 10.66 -5.95 11.46
C ALA A 73 9.90 -6.77 12.50
N THR A 74 9.27 -7.85 12.06
CA THR A 74 8.69 -8.84 12.96
C THR A 74 9.04 -10.25 12.51
N ASN A 75 9.40 -11.08 13.50
CA ASN A 75 9.61 -12.51 13.32
C ASN A 75 8.44 -13.33 13.88
N GLY A 76 7.47 -12.68 14.53
CA GLY A 76 6.26 -13.30 15.04
C GLY A 76 5.15 -13.35 13.99
N ALA A 77 4.20 -14.26 14.18
CA ALA A 77 3.00 -14.30 13.37
C ALA A 77 2.25 -12.95 13.50
N LEU A 78 1.96 -12.31 12.37
CA LEU A 78 1.03 -11.19 12.34
C LEU A 78 -0.37 -11.75 12.59
N GLY A 79 -1.09 -11.17 13.56
CA GLY A 79 -2.47 -11.55 13.82
C GLY A 79 -3.33 -11.35 12.57
N ALA A 80 -4.17 -12.33 12.25
CA ALA A 80 -5.16 -12.17 11.19
C ALA A 80 -6.15 -11.05 11.56
N PRO A 81 -6.69 -10.32 10.56
CA PRO A 81 -7.81 -9.42 10.81
C PRO A 81 -8.96 -10.17 11.49
N ALA A 82 -9.63 -9.53 12.46
CA ALA A 82 -10.77 -10.10 13.17
C ALA A 82 -12.06 -10.09 12.30
N SER A 83 -12.02 -10.79 11.16
CA SER A 83 -13.09 -10.80 10.15
C SER A 83 -14.44 -11.28 10.72
N ALA A 84 -14.44 -12.27 11.60
CA ALA A 84 -15.65 -12.75 12.27
C ALA A 84 -16.33 -11.66 13.12
N ALA A 85 -15.53 -10.86 13.84
CA ALA A 85 -16.07 -9.73 14.62
C ALA A 85 -16.62 -8.63 13.70
N ALA A 86 -15.95 -8.35 12.57
CA ALA A 86 -16.43 -7.39 11.59
C ALA A 86 -17.77 -7.82 10.96
N LEU A 87 -17.92 -9.11 10.61
CA LEU A 87 -19.17 -9.65 10.04
C LEU A 87 -20.35 -9.51 11.00
N GLY A 88 -20.14 -9.76 12.29
CA GLY A 88 -21.18 -9.62 13.33
C GLY A 88 -21.69 -8.19 13.52
N SER A 89 -20.95 -7.19 13.04
CA SER A 89 -21.33 -5.76 13.07
C SER A 89 -21.96 -5.23 11.78
N SER A 90 -22.06 -6.06 10.73
CA SER A 90 -22.61 -5.66 9.43
C SER A 90 -24.13 -5.84 9.39
N TYR A 91 -24.85 -4.88 8.80
CA TYR A 91 -26.32 -4.84 8.80
C TYR A 91 -26.95 -5.61 7.63
N ALA A 92 -26.22 -5.86 6.54
CA ALA A 92 -26.68 -6.67 5.40
C ALA A 92 -25.52 -7.08 4.48
N ALA A 93 -25.64 -8.25 3.85
CA ALA A 93 -24.82 -8.59 2.69
C ALA A 93 -25.27 -7.75 1.47
N VAL A 94 -24.32 -7.32 0.65
CA VAL A 94 -24.58 -6.55 -0.58
C VAL A 94 -24.17 -7.41 -1.77
N ASP A 95 -25.01 -7.39 -2.82
CA ASP A 95 -24.66 -8.04 -4.08
C ASP A 95 -23.39 -7.40 -4.69
N ILE A 96 -22.52 -8.24 -5.24
CA ILE A 96 -21.22 -7.78 -5.75
C ILE A 96 -21.36 -6.84 -6.94
N ALA A 97 -22.33 -7.06 -7.84
CA ALA A 97 -22.55 -6.19 -8.99
C ALA A 97 -23.04 -4.82 -8.53
N VAL A 98 -23.99 -4.78 -7.59
CA VAL A 98 -24.46 -3.53 -6.96
C VAL A 98 -23.31 -2.77 -6.30
N PHE A 99 -22.40 -3.48 -5.62
CA PHE A 99 -21.26 -2.88 -4.96
C PHE A 99 -20.29 -2.21 -5.95
N TYR A 100 -19.94 -2.89 -7.05
CA TYR A 100 -19.08 -2.32 -8.08
C TYR A 100 -19.76 -1.22 -8.91
N GLU A 101 -21.06 -1.29 -9.14
CA GLU A 101 -21.83 -0.19 -9.75
C GLU A 101 -21.81 1.06 -8.88
N ALA A 102 -21.94 0.90 -7.56
CA ALA A 102 -21.85 2.01 -6.62
C ALA A 102 -20.48 2.71 -6.69
N PHE A 103 -19.38 1.96 -6.76
CA PHE A 103 -18.03 2.53 -6.98
C PHE A 103 -17.88 3.22 -8.32
N ARG A 104 -18.39 2.61 -9.40
CA ARG A 104 -18.36 3.21 -10.73
C ARG A 104 -19.11 4.55 -10.76
N SER A 105 -20.23 4.66 -10.05
CA SER A 105 -21.02 5.90 -9.99
C SER A 105 -20.27 7.09 -9.35
N VAL A 106 -19.20 6.81 -8.59
CA VAL A 106 -18.31 7.83 -8.01
C VAL A 106 -16.95 7.91 -8.70
N GLY A 107 -16.79 7.30 -9.87
CA GLY A 107 -15.56 7.34 -10.68
C GLY A 107 -14.49 6.33 -10.27
N LEU A 108 -14.82 5.34 -9.45
CA LEU A 108 -13.90 4.25 -9.07
C LEU A 108 -14.18 3.01 -9.93
N GLU A 109 -13.41 2.87 -11.01
CA GLU A 109 -13.55 1.79 -11.99
C GLU A 109 -12.58 0.64 -11.71
N TYR A 110 -12.98 -0.25 -10.80
CA TYR A 110 -12.21 -1.48 -10.54
C TYR A 110 -12.38 -2.48 -11.70
N GLY A 111 -11.26 -3.02 -12.17
CA GLY A 111 -11.23 -4.08 -13.19
C GLY A 111 -11.69 -5.46 -12.68
N PRO A 112 -11.78 -6.46 -13.57
CA PRO A 112 -12.20 -7.82 -13.24
C PRO A 112 -11.23 -8.58 -12.32
#